data_AF-A0A6G3WVK5-F1
#
_entry.id   AF-A0A6G3WVK5-F1
#
_cell.length_a   1.000
_cell.length_b   1.000
_cell.length_c   1.000
_cell.angle_alpha   90.00
_cell.angle_beta   90.00
_cell.angle_gamma   90.00
#
_symmetry.space_group_name_H-M   'P 1'
#
loop_
_entity.id
_entity.type
_entity.pdbx_description
1 polymer ?
#
loop_
_entity_poly.entity_id
_entity_poly.type
_entity_poly.pdbx_seq_one_letter_code
_entity_poly.pdbx_strand_id
1 'polypeptide(L)'
;MAAVVATLIGALILLAVLYDTVRLVTPGESRCPPLARLRGRRAALAAAEQWLVGLRMHGRVDAAEYQRRMAALAHGDRVPGRAGRWA
;
A
#
# COMPACT_ATOMS: atom_id res chain seq x y z
N MET A 1 23.44 41.02 -3.21
CA MET A 1 22.79 40.06 -4.14
C MET A 1 22.72 38.64 -3.57
N ALA A 2 23.82 38.06 -3.07
CA ALA A 2 23.81 36.71 -2.50
C ALA A 2 22.77 36.48 -1.37
N ALA A 3 22.64 37.43 -0.44
CA ALA A 3 21.65 37.35 0.64
C ALA A 3 20.21 37.28 0.09
N VAL A 4 19.87 38.14 -0.88
CA VAL A 4 18.54 38.16 -1.52
C VAL A 4 18.24 36.83 -2.22
N VAL A 5 19.22 36.27 -2.93
CA VAL A 5 19.09 34.97 -3.60
C VAL A 5 18.88 33.84 -2.57
N ALA A 6 19.66 33.84 -1.47
CA ALA A 6 19.52 32.83 -0.43
C ALA A 6 18.15 32.90 0.26
N THR A 7 17.65 34.11 0.56
CA THR A 7 16.31 34.31 1.14
C THR A 7 15.22 33.80 0.20
N LEU A 8 15.34 34.07 -1.09
CA LEU A 8 14.38 33.63 -2.10
C LEU A 8 14.36 32.10 -2.23
N ILE A 9 15.53 31.45 -2.25
CA ILE A 9 15.64 29.99 -2.25
C ILE A 9 15.00 29.40 -0.99
N GLY A 10 15.32 29.94 0.19
CA GLY A 10 14.73 29.48 1.45
C GLY A 10 13.21 29.60 1.48
N ALA A 11 12.67 30.72 0.98
CA ALA A 11 11.24 30.95 0.87
C ALA A 11 10.56 29.95 -0.09
N LEU A 12 11.17 29.65 -1.24
CA LEU A 12 10.65 28.65 -2.18
C LEU A 12 10.65 27.24 -1.60
N ILE A 13 11.71 26.86 -0.86
CA ILE A 13 11.78 25.57 -0.16
C ILE A 13 10.66 25.47 0.89
N LEU A 14 10.49 26.50 1.72
CA LEU A 14 9.41 26.55 2.71
C LEU A 14 8.03 26.45 2.07
N LEU A 15 7.81 27.16 0.96
CA LEU A 15 6.56 27.13 0.22
C LEU A 15 6.28 25.73 -0.36
N ALA A 16 7.30 25.07 -0.90
CA ALA A 16 7.18 23.71 -1.44
C ALA A 16 6.85 22.69 -0.34
N VAL A 17 7.50 22.79 0.82
CA VAL A 17 7.22 21.93 1.99
C VAL A 17 5.81 22.16 2.51
N LEU A 18 5.39 23.43 2.62
CA LEU A 18 4.03 23.77 3.05
C LEU A 18 2.99 23.23 2.06
N TYR A 19 3.24 23.38 0.75
CA TYR A 19 2.37 22.86 -0.29
C TYR A 19 2.24 21.34 -0.24
N ASP A 20 3.36 20.61 -0.10
CA ASP A 20 3.31 19.15 0.00
C ASP A 20 2.60 18.69 1.28
N THR A 21 2.82 19.39 2.40
CA THR A 21 2.11 19.11 3.66
C THR A 21 0.61 19.33 3.50
N VAL A 22 0.19 20.46 2.93
CA VAL A 22 -1.22 20.76 2.67
C VAL A 22 -1.81 19.74 1.69
N ARG A 23 -1.08 19.32 0.66
CA ARG A 23 -1.51 18.29 -0.30
C ARG A 23 -1.65 16.90 0.34
N LEU A 24 -0.76 16.55 1.25
CA LEU A 24 -0.84 15.29 2.00
C LEU A 24 -2.02 15.28 2.98
N VAL A 25 -2.33 16.43 3.58
CA VAL A 25 -3.37 16.58 4.59
C VAL A 25 -4.75 16.86 3.98
N THR A 26 -4.80 17.55 2.84
CA THR A 26 -6.04 17.91 2.14
C THR A 26 -6.33 16.82 1.10
N PRO A 27 -7.34 15.95 1.30
CA PRO A 27 -7.72 14.94 0.31
C PRO A 27 -8.48 15.61 -0.85
N GLY A 28 -7.76 16.42 -1.62
CA GLY A 28 -8.30 17.21 -2.71
C GLY A 28 -7.91 16.66 -4.06
N GLU A 29 -8.20 15.38 -4.38
CA GLU A 29 -8.43 14.98 -5.77
C GLU A 29 -9.00 13.55 -5.91
N SER A 30 -10.09 13.48 -6.67
CA SER A 30 -10.98 12.34 -6.90
C SER A 30 -10.38 11.20 -7.75
N ARG A 31 -9.09 10.83 -7.59
CA ARG A 31 -8.47 9.72 -8.34
C ARG A 31 -7.50 8.81 -7.57
N CYS A 32 -7.18 9.09 -6.31
CA CYS A 32 -6.40 8.16 -5.49
C CYS A 32 -7.27 7.54 -4.40
N PRO A 33 -7.37 6.20 -4.29
CA PRO A 33 -8.08 5.58 -3.19
C PRO A 33 -7.45 6.08 -1.86
N PRO A 34 -8.28 6.41 -0.86
CA PRO A 34 -7.80 7.05 0.36
C PRO A 34 -6.64 6.26 0.96
N LEU A 35 -5.61 6.93 1.48
CA LEU A 35 -4.44 6.30 2.07
C LEU A 35 -4.81 5.25 3.14
N ALA A 36 -5.94 5.42 3.83
CA ALA A 36 -6.54 4.42 4.71
C ALA A 36 -6.89 3.09 4.00
N ARG A 37 -7.42 3.16 2.78
CA ARG A 37 -7.70 2.00 1.92
C ARG A 37 -6.42 1.35 1.41
N LEU A 38 -5.37 2.13 1.11
CA LEU A 38 -4.06 1.58 0.75
C LEU A 38 -3.37 0.92 1.94
N ARG A 39 -3.44 1.53 3.13
CA ARG A 39 -2.97 0.93 4.39
C ARG A 39 -3.73 -0.36 4.72
N GLY A 40 -5.06 -0.33 4.63
CA GLY A 40 -5.89 -1.52 4.80
C GLY A 40 -5.58 -2.62 3.78
N ARG A 41 -5.33 -2.24 2.52
CA ARG A 41 -4.91 -3.19 1.47
C ARG A 41 -3.55 -3.81 1.76
N ARG A 42 -2.56 -3.03 2.20
CA ARG A 42 -1.25 -3.54 2.60
C ARG A 42 -1.34 -4.45 3.82
N ALA A 43 -2.14 -4.08 4.82
CA ALA A 43 -2.37 -4.92 5.99
C ALA A 43 -3.06 -6.26 5.62
N ALA A 44 -4.04 -6.23 4.72
CA ALA A 44 -4.71 -7.43 4.24
C ALA A 44 -3.77 -8.35 3.43
N LEU A 45 -2.88 -7.78 2.61
CA LEU A 45 -1.86 -8.53 1.88
C LEU A 45 -0.86 -9.18 2.84
N ALA A 46 -0.33 -8.42 3.81
CA ALA A 46 0.58 -8.94 4.83
C ALA A 46 -0.06 -10.09 5.63
N ALA A 47 -1.33 -9.96 6.01
CA ALA A 47 -2.06 -11.02 6.71
C ALA A 47 -2.25 -12.28 5.85
N ALA A 48 -2.52 -12.11 4.54
CA ALA A 48 -2.65 -13.24 3.61
C ALA A 48 -1.31 -13.97 3.38
N GLU A 49 -0.21 -13.23 3.27
CA GLU A 49 1.15 -13.79 3.18
C GLU A 49 1.50 -14.58 4.44
N GLN A 50 1.30 -14.00 5.63
CA GLN A 50 1.53 -14.66 6.92
C GLN A 50 0.73 -15.96 7.05
N TRP A 51 -0.54 -15.96 6.61
CA TRP A 51 -1.38 -17.15 6.63
C TRP A 51 -0.88 -18.25 5.70
N LEU A 52 -0.44 -17.92 4.47
CA LEU A 52 0.14 -18.90 3.54
C LEU A 52 1.44 -19.50 4.05
N VAL A 53 2.30 -18.67 4.64
CA VAL A 53 3.54 -19.13 5.31
C VAL A 53 3.19 -20.07 6.46
N GLY A 54 2.19 -19.72 7.27
CA GLY A 54 1.68 -20.60 8.33
C GLY A 54 1.23 -21.95 7.80
N LEU A 55 0.43 -21.98 6.73
CA LEU A 55 -0.01 -23.23 6.10
C LEU A 55 1.14 -24.09 5.59
N ARG A 56 2.16 -23.46 4.97
CA ARG A 56 3.35 -24.16 4.48
C ARG A 56 4.15 -24.78 5.62
N MET A 57 4.38 -24.01 6.69
CA MET A 57 5.10 -24.48 7.88
C MET A 57 4.39 -25.65 8.57
N HIS A 58 3.06 -25.67 8.57
CA HIS A 58 2.28 -26.77 9.15
C HIS A 58 2.07 -27.95 8.17
N GLY A 59 2.73 -27.96 7.01
CA GLY A 59 2.60 -29.03 6.01
C GLY A 59 1.19 -29.14 5.40
N ARG A 60 0.35 -28.12 5.57
CA ARG A 60 -1.05 -28.10 5.09
C ARG A 60 -1.15 -27.78 3.60
N VAL A 61 -0.06 -27.29 3.00
CA VAL A 61 0.04 -26.92 1.59
C VAL A 61 1.41 -27.34 1.04
N ASP A 62 1.42 -27.95 -0.15
CA ASP A 62 2.65 -28.33 -0.85
C ASP A 62 3.40 -27.12 -1.43
N ALA A 63 4.60 -27.34 -1.96
CA ALA A 63 5.45 -26.25 -2.45
C ALA A 63 4.86 -25.57 -3.69
N ALA A 64 4.22 -26.35 -4.57
CA ALA A 64 3.67 -25.87 -5.83
C ALA A 64 2.42 -25.02 -5.60
N GLU A 65 1.56 -25.43 -4.68
CA GLU A 65 0.35 -24.71 -4.28
C GLU A 65 0.69 -23.45 -3.49
N TYR A 66 1.73 -23.47 -2.66
CA TYR A 66 2.26 -22.27 -2.03
C TYR A 66 2.77 -21.27 -3.08
N GLN A 67 3.56 -21.72 -4.07
CA GLN A 67 4.08 -20.86 -5.13
C GLN A 67 2.95 -20.27 -6.00
N ARG A 68 1.95 -21.07 -6.39
CA ARG A 68 0.79 -20.58 -7.14
C ARG A 68 0.03 -19.50 -6.38
N ARG A 69 -0.23 -19.71 -5.09
CA ARG A 69 -0.97 -18.72 -4.26
C ARG A 69 -0.17 -17.46 -3.99
N MET A 70 1.14 -17.57 -3.79
CA MET A 70 2.01 -16.40 -3.63
C MET A 70 2.13 -15.60 -4.92
N ALA A 71 2.20 -16.27 -6.08
CA ALA A 71 2.16 -15.62 -7.38
C ALA A 71 0.83 -14.87 -7.59
N ALA A 72 -0.32 -15.46 -7.25
CA ALA A 72 -1.62 -14.79 -7.34
C ALA A 72 -1.69 -13.52 -6.46
N LEU A 73 -1.16 -13.59 -5.23
CA LEU A 73 -1.06 -12.41 -4.35
C LEU A 73 -0.18 -11.30 -4.95
N ALA A 74 0.96 -11.66 -5.55
CA ALA A 74 1.88 -10.71 -6.19
C ALA A 74 1.26 -10.02 -7.41
N HIS A 75 0.42 -10.72 -8.16
CA HIS A 75 -0.33 -10.14 -9.29
C HIS A 75 -1.55 -9.32 -8.82
N GLY A 76 -1.88 -9.34 -7.53
CA GLY A 76 -3.06 -8.68 -6.97
C GLY A 76 -4.37 -9.37 -7.36
N ASP A 77 -4.28 -10.58 -7.93
CA ASP A 77 -5.42 -11.43 -8.20
C ASP A 77 -5.96 -11.91 -6.86
N ARG A 78 -7.12 -11.36 -6.50
CA ARG A 78 -7.86 -11.85 -5.34
C ARG A 78 -8.07 -13.34 -5.54
N VAL A 79 -7.57 -14.16 -4.62
CA VAL A 79 -8.03 -15.54 -4.50
C VAL A 79 -9.55 -15.50 -4.40
N PRO A 80 -10.30 -16.05 -5.38
CA PRO A 80 -11.76 -16.15 -5.28
C PRO A 80 -12.04 -17.25 -4.27
N GLY A 81 -12.13 -16.89 -2.99
CA GLY A 81 -12.08 -17.90 -1.93
C GLY A 81 -12.74 -17.50 -0.62
N ARG A 82 -13.78 -16.66 -0.65
CA ARG A 82 -14.75 -16.54 0.47
C ARG A 82 -16.02 -15.72 0.16
N ALA A 83 -16.56 -15.85 -1.05
CA ALA A 83 -17.91 -15.41 -1.36
C ALA A 83 -18.67 -16.59 -1.96
N GLY A 84 -19.50 -17.29 -1.18
CA GLY A 84 -20.36 -18.36 -1.68
C GLY A 84 -20.38 -19.67 -0.91
N ARG A 85 -20.45 -19.67 0.43
CA ARG A 85 -20.90 -20.85 1.18
C ARG A 85 -21.53 -20.48 2.52
N TRP A 86 -22.68 -19.81 2.43
CA TRP A 86 -23.75 -19.80 3.43
C TRP A 86 -25.06 -19.82 2.64
N ALA A 87 -25.38 -21.00 2.11
CA ALA A 87 -26.69 -21.47 1.68
C ALA A 87 -26.59 -22.99 1.62
#